data_AF-A0A7H0VCK7-F1
#
_entry.id   AF-A0A7H0VCK7-F1
#
_cell.length_a   1.000
_cell.length_b   1.000
_cell.length_c   1.000
_cell.angle_alpha   90.00
_cell.angle_beta   90.00
_cell.angle_gamma   90.00
#
_symmetry.space_group_name_H-M   'P 1'
#
loop_
_entity.id
_entity.type
_entity.pdbx_description
1 polymer ?
#
loop_
_entity_poly.entity_id
_entity_poly.type
_entity_poly.pdbx_seq_one_letter_code
_entity_poly.pdbx_strand_id
1 'polypeptide(L)'
;MKQTLAICLLLLGAFSMQAQSAGEAAAYMGQIGESIEEMKGETWSYLKAATRGRSARTLERKRQSIIEELKNVKSEIRKIGAFKGDRSYQQEVINYLDMTDIVLREDYAKIMDMEDIAERSYDGMEAYLLAKDIAGEKMDSAFSIYKNAEEAFANKYGVNLIEGEKTKKDEKIAKANKALKYYNRIFLEVFRAQVQEAYVVEALNNADLVSLEQNLNALKTAVAKAQANLDTFSTFGGDKKLLYSAQRLLKYYENSCANNLPKLVDFYVKKDNFDRLQKKMEATKKRDLTQEDVDAFNAAVEDYNKMVPEFNNVNERNNEAREQAIKSWEDGVEDFFDQHA
;
A
#
# COMPACT_ATOMS: atom_id res chain seq x y z
N MET A 1 -23.59 39.33 -63.46
CA MET A 1 -22.22 38.90 -63.12
C MET A 1 -21.49 39.73 -62.05
N LYS A 2 -22.06 40.81 -61.49
CA LYS A 2 -21.43 41.58 -60.40
C LYS A 2 -21.93 41.25 -58.98
N GLN A 3 -23.06 40.55 -58.85
CA GLN A 3 -23.63 40.17 -57.54
C GLN A 3 -23.16 38.80 -57.02
N THR A 4 -22.65 37.91 -57.90
CA THR A 4 -22.13 36.60 -57.51
C THR A 4 -20.72 36.65 -56.89
N LEU A 5 -19.95 37.72 -57.11
CA LEU A 5 -18.61 37.87 -56.53
C LEU A 5 -18.64 38.33 -55.05
N ALA A 6 -19.69 39.03 -54.63
CA ALA A 6 -19.81 39.55 -53.26
C ALA A 6 -20.14 38.47 -52.22
N ILE A 7 -20.81 37.38 -52.63
CA ILE A 7 -21.20 36.28 -51.75
C ILE A 7 -20.00 35.36 -51.44
N CYS A 8 -19.04 35.23 -52.35
CA CYS A 8 -17.80 34.46 -52.10
C CYS A 8 -16.84 35.17 -51.13
N LEU A 9 -16.84 36.51 -51.07
CA LEU A 9 -16.00 37.27 -50.13
C LEU A 9 -16.53 37.24 -48.69
N LEU A 10 -17.85 37.15 -48.51
CA LEU A 10 -18.50 37.03 -47.19
C LEU A 10 -18.29 35.64 -46.55
N LEU A 11 -18.21 34.59 -47.37
CA LEU A 11 -17.93 33.23 -46.88
C LEU A 11 -16.47 33.04 -46.42
N LEU A 12 -15.50 33.76 -47.00
CA LEU A 12 -14.09 33.72 -46.58
C LEU A 12 -13.83 34.45 -45.23
N GLY A 13 -14.69 35.39 -44.84
CA GLY A 13 -14.60 36.10 -43.56
C GLY A 13 -15.05 35.27 -42.34
N ALA A 14 -16.02 34.36 -42.52
CA ALA A 14 -16.53 33.53 -41.42
C ALA A 14 -15.50 32.49 -40.94
N PHE A 15 -14.71 31.92 -41.86
CA PHE A 15 -13.67 30.94 -41.52
C PHE A 15 -12.48 31.57 -40.78
N SER A 16 -12.13 32.82 -41.08
CA SER A 16 -11.02 33.51 -40.40
C SER A 16 -11.36 33.89 -38.95
N MET A 17 -12.60 34.31 -38.67
CA MET A 17 -13.03 34.60 -37.28
C MET A 17 -13.09 33.35 -36.40
N GLN A 18 -13.50 32.20 -36.95
CA GLN A 18 -13.59 30.96 -36.20
C GLN A 18 -12.20 30.37 -35.87
N ALA A 19 -11.26 30.45 -36.83
CA ALA A 19 -9.87 30.05 -36.60
C ALA A 19 -9.13 30.98 -35.60
N GLN A 20 -9.38 32.29 -35.64
CA GLN A 20 -8.82 33.24 -34.68
C GLN A 20 -9.36 32.99 -33.25
N SER A 21 -10.66 32.71 -33.11
CA SER A 21 -11.25 32.38 -31.81
C SER A 21 -10.77 31.04 -31.25
N ALA A 22 -10.52 30.04 -32.10
CA ALA A 22 -9.96 28.77 -31.68
C ALA A 22 -8.50 28.91 -31.19
N GLY A 23 -7.68 29.73 -31.85
CA GLY A 23 -6.31 30.02 -31.42
C GLY A 23 -6.24 30.72 -30.06
N GLU A 24 -7.10 31.72 -29.83
CA GLU A 24 -7.21 32.40 -28.52
C GLU A 24 -7.72 31.46 -27.42
N ALA A 25 -8.68 30.59 -27.73
CA ALA A 25 -9.20 29.59 -26.79
C ALA A 25 -8.13 28.55 -26.42
N ALA A 26 -7.36 28.09 -27.40
CA ALA A 26 -6.23 27.18 -27.16
C ALA A 26 -5.15 27.83 -26.28
N ALA A 27 -4.83 29.10 -26.51
CA ALA A 27 -3.88 29.84 -25.67
C ALA A 27 -4.39 29.99 -24.22
N TYR A 28 -5.68 30.27 -24.05
CA TYR A 28 -6.31 30.33 -22.73
C TYR A 28 -6.29 28.99 -22.00
N MET A 29 -6.62 27.89 -22.70
CA MET A 29 -6.48 26.54 -22.15
C MET A 29 -5.04 26.22 -21.76
N GLY A 30 -4.08 26.57 -22.61
CA GLY A 30 -2.65 26.39 -22.33
C GLY A 30 -2.19 27.13 -21.09
N GLN A 31 -2.62 28.37 -20.90
CA GLN A 31 -2.26 29.17 -19.73
C GLN A 31 -2.82 28.57 -18.42
N ILE A 32 -4.03 28.01 -18.45
CA ILE A 32 -4.60 27.29 -17.28
C ILE A 32 -3.88 25.95 -17.07
N GLY A 33 -3.61 25.22 -18.15
CA GLY A 33 -2.97 23.90 -18.11
C GLY A 33 -1.53 23.96 -17.59
N GLU A 34 -0.77 25.02 -17.91
CA GLU A 34 0.60 25.22 -17.43
C GLU A 34 0.66 25.28 -15.89
N SER A 35 -0.24 26.04 -15.25
CA SER A 35 -0.35 26.08 -13.78
C SER A 35 -0.70 24.72 -13.15
N ILE A 36 -1.40 23.84 -13.89
CA ILE A 36 -1.72 22.48 -13.41
C ILE A 36 -0.53 21.53 -13.61
N GLU A 37 0.24 21.71 -14.68
CA GLU A 37 1.36 20.83 -15.02
C GLU A 37 2.54 20.97 -14.05
N GLU A 38 2.76 22.15 -13.48
CA GLU A 38 3.76 22.36 -12.42
C GLU A 38 3.48 21.45 -11.20
N MET A 39 2.22 21.32 -10.79
CA MET A 39 1.79 20.49 -9.65
C MET A 39 1.99 18.99 -9.85
N LYS A 40 2.01 18.50 -11.10
CA LYS A 40 2.27 17.08 -11.41
C LYS A 40 3.64 16.63 -10.89
N GLY A 41 4.60 17.55 -10.75
CA GLY A 41 5.93 17.28 -10.18
C GLY A 41 5.88 16.86 -8.71
N GLU A 42 5.15 17.60 -7.88
CA GLU A 42 5.02 17.29 -6.45
C GLU A 42 4.13 16.07 -6.20
N THR A 43 3.08 15.89 -7.00
CA THR A 43 2.23 14.69 -6.97
C THR A 43 3.06 13.43 -7.27
N TRP A 44 3.91 13.49 -8.29
CA TRP A 44 4.86 12.43 -8.61
C TRP A 44 5.87 12.21 -7.48
N SER A 45 6.36 13.28 -6.86
CA SER A 45 7.29 13.17 -5.73
C SER A 45 6.65 12.53 -4.49
N TYR A 46 5.37 12.78 -4.25
CA TYR A 46 4.59 12.15 -3.19
C TYR A 46 4.40 10.66 -3.48
N LEU A 47 3.93 10.31 -4.68
CA LEU A 47 3.73 8.91 -5.08
C LEU A 47 5.03 8.11 -4.94
N LYS A 48 6.15 8.67 -5.41
CA LYS A 48 7.49 8.06 -5.26
C LYS A 48 7.94 7.91 -3.81
N ALA A 49 7.51 8.79 -2.91
CA ALA A 49 7.82 8.67 -1.48
C ALA A 49 6.96 7.60 -0.81
N ALA A 50 5.68 7.52 -1.18
CA ALA A 50 4.73 6.53 -0.70
C ALA A 50 5.11 5.12 -1.14
N THR A 51 5.53 4.92 -2.40
CA THR A 51 5.98 3.60 -2.89
C THR A 51 7.30 3.12 -2.28
N ARG A 52 8.10 4.04 -1.74
CA ARG A 52 9.38 3.74 -1.08
C ARG A 52 9.28 3.57 0.44
N GLY A 53 8.07 3.44 0.98
CA GLY A 53 7.84 3.23 2.42
C GLY A 53 8.47 4.31 3.31
N ARG A 54 8.53 5.56 2.83
CA ARG A 54 9.12 6.66 3.62
C ARG A 54 8.23 6.97 4.83
N SER A 55 8.85 7.28 5.97
CA SER A 55 8.19 7.59 7.24
C SER A 55 6.96 8.52 7.11
N ALA A 56 5.93 8.30 7.93
CA ALA A 56 4.76 9.17 8.08
C ALA A 56 5.07 10.68 8.04
N ARG A 57 6.08 11.12 8.82
CA ARG A 57 6.52 12.53 8.89
C ARG A 57 6.98 13.11 7.54
N THR A 58 7.59 12.27 6.69
CA THR A 58 8.06 12.66 5.36
C THR A 58 6.88 12.77 4.38
N LEU A 59 5.93 11.84 4.46
CA LEU A 59 4.70 11.88 3.66
C LEU A 59 3.85 13.10 4.03
N GLU A 60 3.70 13.39 5.33
CA GLU A 60 2.98 14.56 5.81
C GLU A 60 3.59 15.88 5.32
N ARG A 61 4.92 16.01 5.36
CA ARG A 61 5.60 17.21 4.84
C ARG A 61 5.32 17.41 3.34
N LYS A 62 5.31 16.33 2.56
CA LYS A 62 4.98 16.39 1.13
C LYS A 62 3.51 16.74 0.88
N ARG A 63 2.60 16.16 1.66
CA ARG A 63 1.17 16.49 1.63
C ARG A 63 0.95 17.99 1.87
N GLN A 64 1.57 18.56 2.89
CA GLN A 64 1.48 20.00 3.18
C GLN A 64 2.06 20.87 2.04
N SER A 65 3.15 20.42 1.41
CA SER A 65 3.72 21.11 0.25
C SER A 65 2.72 21.19 -0.91
N ILE A 66 2.07 20.07 -1.25
CA ILE A 66 1.05 20.01 -2.31
C ILE A 66 -0.15 20.89 -1.97
N ILE A 67 -0.57 20.91 -0.70
CA ILE A 67 -1.68 21.75 -0.24
C ILE A 67 -1.38 23.25 -0.43
N GLU A 68 -0.16 23.70 -0.12
CA GLU A 68 0.21 25.11 -0.33
C GLU A 68 0.35 25.43 -1.82
N GLU A 69 0.88 24.51 -2.61
CA GLU A 69 0.95 24.64 -4.08
C GLU A 69 -0.44 24.75 -4.70
N LEU A 70 -1.39 23.90 -4.30
CA LEU A 70 -2.80 23.97 -4.74
C LEU A 70 -3.42 25.33 -4.49
N LYS A 71 -3.13 25.94 -3.34
CA LYS A 71 -3.62 27.28 -3.01
C LYS A 71 -3.04 28.35 -3.93
N ASN A 72 -1.76 28.24 -4.28
CA ASN A 72 -1.10 29.15 -5.22
C ASN A 72 -1.68 29.00 -6.63
N VAL A 73 -1.77 27.77 -7.14
CA VAL A 73 -2.34 27.45 -8.46
C VAL A 73 -3.80 27.94 -8.56
N LYS A 74 -4.62 27.72 -7.52
CA LYS A 74 -5.99 28.27 -7.45
C LYS A 74 -6.00 29.80 -7.55
N SER A 75 -5.05 30.49 -6.90
CA SER A 75 -4.95 31.95 -6.97
C SER A 75 -4.58 32.43 -8.38
N GLU A 76 -3.63 31.76 -9.02
CA GLU A 76 -3.18 32.07 -10.37
C GLU A 76 -4.29 31.87 -11.39
N ILE A 77 -4.96 30.72 -11.37
CA ILE A 77 -6.06 30.43 -12.29
C ILE A 77 -7.19 31.44 -12.12
N ARG A 78 -7.52 31.86 -10.88
CA ARG A 78 -8.51 32.93 -10.64
C ARG A 78 -8.14 34.25 -11.31
N LYS A 79 -6.85 34.61 -11.34
CA LYS A 79 -6.36 35.86 -11.95
C LYS A 79 -6.44 35.86 -13.47
N ILE A 80 -6.40 34.69 -14.13
CA ILE A 80 -6.55 34.58 -15.59
C ILE A 80 -7.91 35.16 -16.05
N GLY A 81 -8.96 34.97 -15.25
CA GLY A 81 -10.30 35.50 -15.54
C GLY A 81 -11.10 34.66 -16.53
N ALA A 82 -12.22 35.21 -17.01
CA ALA A 82 -13.13 34.50 -17.92
C ALA A 82 -12.70 34.67 -19.38
N PHE A 83 -12.79 33.61 -20.18
CA PHE A 83 -12.53 33.68 -21.61
C PHE A 83 -13.74 34.26 -22.35
N LYS A 84 -13.63 35.48 -22.89
CA LYS A 84 -14.73 36.14 -23.61
C LYS A 84 -16.05 36.17 -22.80
N GLY A 85 -15.94 36.33 -21.49
CA GLY A 85 -17.07 36.31 -20.56
C GLY A 85 -17.54 34.91 -20.12
N ASP A 86 -17.00 33.83 -20.69
CA ASP A 86 -17.26 32.46 -20.26
C ASP A 86 -16.28 32.04 -19.15
N ARG A 87 -16.84 31.77 -17.97
CA ARG A 87 -16.09 31.31 -16.79
C ARG A 87 -16.18 29.79 -16.58
N SER A 88 -16.93 29.05 -17.40
CA SER A 88 -17.22 27.63 -17.18
C SER A 88 -15.97 26.77 -16.99
N TYR A 89 -15.01 26.84 -17.92
CA TYR A 89 -13.76 26.08 -17.82
C TYR A 89 -12.91 26.45 -16.60
N GLN A 90 -12.74 27.75 -16.34
CA GLN A 90 -12.02 28.24 -15.16
C GLN A 90 -12.65 27.71 -13.87
N GLN A 91 -13.98 27.74 -13.78
CA GLN A 91 -14.70 27.32 -12.60
C GLN A 91 -14.58 25.82 -12.36
N GLU A 92 -14.70 25.00 -13.40
CA GLU A 92 -14.53 23.55 -13.27
C GLU A 92 -13.10 23.14 -12.91
N VAL A 93 -12.11 23.85 -13.44
CA VAL A 93 -10.72 23.67 -13.02
C VAL A 93 -10.55 24.02 -11.53
N ILE A 94 -11.15 25.12 -11.06
CA ILE A 94 -11.14 25.47 -9.64
C ILE A 94 -11.85 24.40 -8.80
N ASN A 95 -12.99 23.87 -9.26
CA ASN A 95 -13.72 22.79 -8.59
C ASN A 95 -12.85 21.54 -8.43
N TYR A 96 -12.13 21.14 -9.48
CA TYR A 96 -11.14 20.06 -9.42
C TYR A 96 -10.08 20.30 -8.33
N LEU A 97 -9.52 21.51 -8.28
CA LEU A 97 -8.48 21.87 -7.30
C LEU A 97 -9.02 21.90 -5.87
N ASP A 98 -10.26 22.37 -5.68
CA ASP A 98 -10.92 22.36 -4.38
C ASP A 98 -11.22 20.94 -3.90
N MET A 99 -11.68 20.04 -4.78
CA MET A 99 -11.86 18.63 -4.43
C MET A 99 -10.53 17.95 -4.08
N THR A 100 -9.47 18.24 -4.83
CA THR A 100 -8.12 17.74 -4.56
C THR A 100 -7.62 18.21 -3.18
N ASP A 101 -7.82 19.49 -2.85
CA ASP A 101 -7.47 20.08 -1.56
C ASP A 101 -8.25 19.44 -0.40
N ILE A 102 -9.55 19.17 -0.58
CA ILE A 102 -10.38 18.47 0.41
C ILE A 102 -9.85 17.07 0.67
N VAL A 103 -9.58 16.28 -0.38
CA VAL A 103 -9.07 14.91 -0.21
C VAL A 103 -7.71 14.92 0.51
N LEU A 104 -6.82 15.86 0.19
CA LEU A 104 -5.55 16.00 0.90
C LEU A 104 -5.74 16.40 2.37
N ARG A 105 -6.63 17.35 2.66
CA ARG A 105 -6.81 17.89 4.01
C ARG A 105 -7.59 16.97 4.94
N GLU A 106 -8.58 16.26 4.43
CA GLU A 106 -9.49 15.47 5.24
C GLU A 106 -9.14 13.98 5.17
N ASP A 107 -9.18 13.39 3.99
CA ASP A 107 -9.00 11.94 3.83
C ASP A 107 -7.56 11.53 4.11
N TYR A 108 -6.57 12.22 3.51
CA TYR A 108 -5.16 11.92 3.77
C TYR A 108 -4.72 12.28 5.19
N ALA A 109 -5.31 13.29 5.84
CA ALA A 109 -5.00 13.55 7.25
C ALA A 109 -5.46 12.39 8.15
N LYS A 110 -6.68 11.87 7.94
CA LYS A 110 -7.17 10.67 8.66
C LYS A 110 -6.30 9.45 8.37
N ILE A 111 -5.84 9.28 7.13
CA ILE A 111 -4.90 8.21 6.75
C ILE A 111 -3.60 8.32 7.55
N MET A 112 -3.06 9.52 7.75
CA MET A 112 -1.87 9.72 8.57
C MET A 112 -2.10 9.27 10.02
N ASP A 113 -3.26 9.62 10.60
CA ASP A 113 -3.61 9.19 11.97
C ASP A 113 -3.73 7.66 12.08
N MET A 114 -4.19 6.99 11.01
CA MET A 114 -4.31 5.53 10.97
C MET A 114 -2.95 4.82 10.82
N GLU A 115 -1.94 5.44 10.22
CA GLU A 115 -0.62 4.82 9.98
C GLU A 115 0.02 4.31 11.29
N ASP A 116 -0.04 5.12 12.36
CA ASP A 116 0.56 4.82 13.67
C ASP A 116 -0.04 3.59 14.38
N ILE A 117 -1.26 3.21 14.00
CA ILE A 117 -1.98 2.05 14.57
C ILE A 117 -2.16 0.91 13.56
N ALA A 118 -1.98 1.17 12.27
CA ALA A 118 -2.21 0.21 11.19
C ALA A 118 -1.34 -1.03 11.32
N GLU A 119 -0.08 -0.87 11.73
CA GLU A 119 0.86 -2.00 11.86
C GLU A 119 0.56 -2.92 13.04
N ARG A 120 -0.34 -2.51 13.96
CA ARG A 120 -0.64 -3.27 15.18
C ARG A 120 -1.61 -4.43 14.95
N SER A 121 -2.39 -4.39 13.88
CA SER A 121 -3.36 -5.45 13.57
C SER A 121 -3.65 -5.54 12.08
N TYR A 122 -4.08 -6.72 11.65
CA TYR A 122 -4.55 -6.91 10.27
C TYR A 122 -5.68 -5.93 9.92
N ASP A 123 -6.69 -5.81 10.77
CA ASP A 123 -7.85 -4.94 10.54
C ASP A 123 -7.44 -3.46 10.44
N GLY A 124 -6.47 -3.03 11.26
CA GLY A 124 -5.92 -1.68 11.19
C GLY A 124 -5.24 -1.40 9.86
N MET A 125 -4.41 -2.34 9.38
CA MET A 125 -3.75 -2.23 8.09
C MET A 125 -4.71 -2.29 6.90
N GLU A 126 -5.70 -3.19 6.96
CA GLU A 126 -6.75 -3.29 5.94
C GLU A 126 -7.55 -1.99 5.84
N ALA A 127 -7.99 -1.44 6.98
CA ALA A 127 -8.68 -0.16 7.02
C ALA A 127 -7.80 0.99 6.49
N TYR A 128 -6.53 1.01 6.85
CA TYR A 128 -5.56 2.00 6.37
C TYR A 128 -5.38 1.94 4.84
N LEU A 129 -5.17 0.76 4.27
CA LEU A 129 -5.00 0.60 2.82
C LEU A 129 -6.31 0.88 2.07
N LEU A 130 -7.45 0.44 2.60
CA LEU A 130 -8.77 0.76 2.03
C LEU A 130 -9.01 2.28 2.00
N ALA A 131 -8.69 2.99 3.07
CA ALA A 131 -8.82 4.44 3.11
C ALA A 131 -7.92 5.11 2.05
N LYS A 132 -6.70 4.61 1.85
CA LYS A 132 -5.80 5.10 0.79
C LYS A 132 -6.36 4.85 -0.60
N ASP A 133 -6.95 3.69 -0.84
CA ASP A 133 -7.58 3.37 -2.12
C ASP A 133 -8.79 4.30 -2.38
N ILE A 134 -9.65 4.53 -1.38
CA ILE A 134 -10.79 5.45 -1.48
C ILE A 134 -10.32 6.89 -1.75
N ALA A 135 -9.29 7.36 -1.03
CA ALA A 135 -8.72 8.69 -1.27
C ALA A 135 -8.15 8.82 -2.69
N GLY A 136 -7.47 7.78 -3.18
CA GLY A 136 -6.98 7.71 -4.55
C GLY A 136 -8.10 7.73 -5.60
N GLU A 137 -9.20 7.01 -5.36
CA GLU A 137 -10.36 7.01 -6.28
C GLU A 137 -11.08 8.36 -6.32
N LYS A 138 -11.14 9.07 -5.20
CA LYS A 138 -11.66 10.45 -5.16
C LYS A 138 -10.75 11.40 -5.93
N MET A 139 -9.43 11.25 -5.83
CA MET A 139 -8.45 12.00 -6.64
C MET A 139 -8.63 11.74 -8.14
N ASP A 140 -8.76 10.48 -8.55
CA ASP A 140 -9.00 10.09 -9.94
C ASP A 140 -10.32 10.69 -10.47
N SER A 141 -11.36 10.69 -9.62
CA SER A 141 -12.67 11.29 -9.95
C SER A 141 -12.57 12.80 -10.09
N ALA A 142 -11.85 13.48 -9.20
CA ALA A 142 -11.60 14.91 -9.28
C ALA A 142 -10.83 15.26 -10.57
N PHE A 143 -9.80 14.48 -10.92
CA PHE A 143 -9.04 14.67 -12.16
C PHE A 143 -9.92 14.49 -13.41
N SER A 144 -10.90 13.58 -13.37
CA SER A 144 -11.85 13.39 -14.47
C SER A 144 -12.72 14.64 -14.72
N ILE A 145 -13.05 15.41 -13.68
CA ILE A 145 -13.75 16.71 -13.82
C ILE A 145 -12.91 17.68 -14.65
N TYR A 146 -11.61 17.76 -14.35
CA TYR A 146 -10.68 18.59 -15.12
C TYR A 146 -10.63 18.16 -16.60
N LYS A 147 -10.47 16.87 -16.89
CA LYS A 147 -10.44 16.35 -18.27
C LYS A 147 -11.74 16.63 -19.03
N ASN A 148 -12.89 16.39 -18.39
CA ASN A 148 -14.19 16.67 -19.01
C ASN A 148 -14.40 18.16 -19.30
N ALA A 149 -13.92 19.03 -18.41
CA ALA A 149 -13.99 20.48 -18.61
C ALA A 149 -13.10 20.95 -19.76
N GLU A 150 -11.90 20.38 -19.88
CA GLU A 150 -10.96 20.62 -20.98
C GLU A 150 -11.60 20.26 -22.34
N GLU A 151 -12.18 19.06 -22.44
CA GLU A 151 -12.89 18.59 -23.63
C GLU A 151 -14.12 19.44 -23.96
N ALA A 152 -14.94 19.75 -22.96
CA ALA A 152 -16.15 20.55 -23.15
C ALA A 152 -15.83 21.97 -23.65
N PHE A 153 -14.81 22.61 -23.09
CA PHE A 153 -14.38 23.93 -23.52
C PHE A 153 -13.77 23.91 -24.92
N ALA A 154 -12.93 22.91 -25.21
CA ALA A 154 -12.35 22.74 -26.54
C ALA A 154 -13.42 22.58 -27.62
N ASN A 155 -14.39 21.68 -27.38
CA ASN A 155 -15.52 21.47 -28.28
C ASN A 155 -16.34 22.74 -28.48
N LYS A 156 -16.62 23.49 -27.40
CA LYS A 156 -17.41 24.73 -27.45
C LYS A 156 -16.74 25.81 -28.29
N TYR A 157 -15.42 25.92 -28.25
CA TYR A 157 -14.67 26.96 -28.96
C TYR A 157 -13.95 26.49 -30.22
N GLY A 158 -14.23 25.27 -30.67
CA GLY A 158 -13.65 24.71 -31.89
C GLY A 158 -12.15 24.48 -31.81
N VAL A 159 -11.62 24.25 -30.60
CA VAL A 159 -10.23 23.87 -30.40
C VAL A 159 -10.11 22.38 -30.70
N ASN A 160 -9.28 22.03 -31.67
CA ASN A 160 -8.89 20.65 -31.87
C ASN A 160 -7.87 20.28 -30.78
N LEU A 161 -8.33 19.51 -29.80
CA LEU A 161 -7.41 18.80 -28.92
C LEU A 161 -6.66 17.80 -29.80
N ILE A 162 -5.44 18.15 -30.16
CA ILE A 162 -4.46 17.12 -30.48
C ILE A 162 -4.38 16.33 -29.19
N GLU A 163 -4.65 15.03 -29.25
CA GLU A 163 -4.41 14.11 -28.14
C GLU A 163 -2.90 14.17 -27.89
N GLY A 164 -2.48 15.22 -27.17
CA GLY A 164 -1.13 15.46 -26.79
C GLY A 164 -0.77 14.24 -26.00
N GLU A 165 0.23 13.50 -26.49
CA GLU A 165 0.86 12.37 -25.82
C GLU A 165 0.59 12.53 -24.33
N LYS A 166 -0.17 11.61 -23.72
CA LYS A 166 -0.25 11.56 -22.26
C LYS A 166 1.15 11.85 -21.78
N THR A 167 1.34 12.95 -21.05
CA THR A 167 2.70 13.38 -20.76
C THR A 167 3.37 12.16 -20.15
N LYS A 168 4.63 11.84 -20.51
CA LYS A 168 5.28 10.62 -20.01
C LYS A 168 5.16 10.48 -18.48
N LYS A 169 4.91 11.59 -17.77
CA LYS A 169 4.55 11.68 -16.36
C LYS A 169 3.16 11.10 -16.04
N ASP A 170 2.10 11.46 -16.77
CA ASP A 170 0.74 10.93 -16.57
C ASP A 170 0.68 9.41 -16.75
N GLU A 171 1.37 8.88 -17.75
CA GLU A 171 1.46 7.43 -17.96
C GLU A 171 2.19 6.73 -16.81
N LYS A 172 3.28 7.33 -16.32
CA LYS A 172 4.04 6.82 -15.18
C LYS A 172 3.23 6.85 -13.89
N ILE A 173 2.51 7.93 -13.61
CA ILE A 173 1.62 8.05 -12.45
C ILE A 173 0.54 6.96 -12.52
N ALA A 174 -0.12 6.80 -13.66
CA ALA A 174 -1.15 5.78 -13.84
C ALA A 174 -0.60 4.36 -13.69
N LYS A 175 0.61 4.08 -14.22
CA LYS A 175 1.28 2.78 -14.08
C LYS A 175 1.64 2.49 -12.62
N ALA A 176 2.25 3.46 -11.93
CA ALA A 176 2.63 3.35 -10.53
C ALA A 176 1.41 3.17 -9.61
N ASN A 177 0.30 3.88 -9.85
CA ASN A 177 -0.95 3.70 -9.10
C ASN A 177 -1.51 2.28 -9.28
N LYS A 178 -1.50 1.75 -10.51
CA LYS A 178 -1.92 0.35 -10.77
C LYS A 178 -1.02 -0.64 -10.06
N ALA A 179 0.30 -0.44 -10.11
CA ALA A 179 1.28 -1.28 -9.44
C ALA A 179 1.06 -1.27 -7.90
N LEU A 180 0.86 -0.09 -7.32
CA LEU A 180 0.60 0.07 -5.89
C LEU A 180 -0.69 -0.62 -5.45
N LYS A 181 -1.79 -0.47 -6.20
CA LYS A 181 -3.06 -1.18 -5.91
C LYS A 181 -2.88 -2.70 -5.95
N TYR A 182 -2.12 -3.20 -6.93
CA TYR A 182 -1.81 -4.63 -7.02
C TYR A 182 -0.97 -5.12 -5.84
N TYR A 183 0.07 -4.35 -5.50
CA TYR A 183 0.92 -4.63 -4.34
C TYR A 183 0.11 -4.67 -3.04
N ASN A 184 -0.72 -3.67 -2.76
CA ASN A 184 -1.50 -3.58 -1.51
C ASN A 184 -2.36 -4.84 -1.29
N ARG A 185 -2.98 -5.35 -2.36
CA ARG A 185 -3.79 -6.57 -2.29
C ARG A 185 -2.97 -7.81 -1.93
N ILE A 186 -1.78 -7.97 -2.53
CA ILE A 186 -0.89 -9.09 -2.20
C ILE A 186 -0.32 -8.93 -0.79
N PHE A 187 0.11 -7.71 -0.47
CA PHE A 187 0.69 -7.37 0.82
C PHE A 187 -0.28 -7.70 1.96
N LEU A 188 -1.58 -7.40 1.85
CA LEU A 188 -2.55 -7.73 2.90
C LEU A 188 -2.61 -9.23 3.21
N GLU A 189 -2.56 -10.09 2.19
CA GLU A 189 -2.58 -11.54 2.41
C GLU A 189 -1.33 -12.02 3.17
N VAL A 190 -0.16 -11.47 2.83
CA VAL A 190 1.10 -11.78 3.52
C VAL A 190 1.12 -11.18 4.94
N PHE A 191 0.69 -9.93 5.08
CA PHE A 191 0.69 -9.17 6.33
C PHE A 191 -0.17 -9.86 7.40
N ARG A 192 -1.31 -10.45 7.00
CA ARG A 192 -2.14 -11.25 7.91
C ARG A 192 -1.34 -12.38 8.56
N ALA A 193 -0.53 -13.10 7.79
CA ALA A 193 0.31 -14.17 8.32
C ALA A 193 1.46 -13.60 9.20
N GLN A 194 2.06 -12.48 8.81
CA GLN A 194 3.11 -11.82 9.60
C GLN A 194 2.63 -11.37 10.98
N VAL A 195 1.43 -10.78 11.08
CA VAL A 195 0.83 -10.38 12.36
C VAL A 195 0.64 -11.59 13.27
N GLN A 196 0.10 -12.69 12.74
CA GLN A 196 -0.08 -13.92 13.54
C GLN A 196 1.25 -14.54 13.95
N GLU A 197 2.27 -14.47 13.10
CA GLU A 197 3.61 -14.94 13.44
C GLU A 197 4.26 -14.11 14.54
N ALA A 198 4.07 -12.80 14.55
CA ALA A 198 4.53 -11.95 15.65
C ALA A 198 3.93 -12.38 17.00
N TYR A 199 2.65 -12.72 17.05
CA TYR A 199 2.02 -13.24 18.28
C TYR A 199 2.56 -14.62 18.69
N VAL A 200 2.90 -15.48 17.73
CA VAL A 200 3.58 -16.75 18.02
C VAL A 200 4.95 -16.48 18.67
N VAL A 201 5.75 -15.59 18.09
CA VAL A 201 7.08 -15.24 18.61
C VAL A 201 6.98 -14.60 19.99
N GLU A 202 6.02 -13.71 20.22
CA GLU A 202 5.76 -13.11 21.53
C GLU A 202 5.40 -14.18 22.58
N ALA A 203 4.46 -15.07 22.26
CA ALA A 203 4.08 -16.16 23.16
C ALA A 203 5.26 -17.10 23.45
N LEU A 204 6.09 -17.38 22.45
CA LEU A 204 7.31 -18.17 22.57
C LEU A 204 8.33 -17.51 23.53
N ASN A 205 8.56 -16.21 23.38
CA ASN A 205 9.47 -15.44 24.23
C ASN A 205 8.99 -15.36 25.68
N ASN A 206 7.66 -15.33 25.88
CA ASN A 206 7.04 -15.29 27.20
C ASN A 206 6.85 -16.69 27.82
N ALA A 207 7.22 -17.76 27.11
CA ALA A 207 6.95 -19.15 27.50
C ALA A 207 5.46 -19.41 27.84
N ASP A 208 4.55 -18.68 27.20
CA ASP A 208 3.11 -18.82 27.39
C ASP A 208 2.58 -19.92 26.45
N LEU A 209 2.56 -21.15 26.96
CA LEU A 209 2.12 -22.34 26.20
C LEU A 209 0.69 -22.21 25.66
N VAL A 210 -0.23 -21.60 26.42
CA VAL A 210 -1.63 -21.46 26.02
C VAL A 210 -1.72 -20.50 24.83
N SER A 211 -1.10 -19.33 24.94
CA SER A 211 -1.07 -18.36 23.86
C SER A 211 -0.30 -18.89 22.65
N LEU A 212 0.76 -19.68 22.86
CA LEU A 212 1.57 -20.26 21.79
C LEU A 212 0.75 -21.25 20.94
N GLU A 213 0.04 -22.19 21.57
CA GLU A 213 -0.81 -23.14 20.85
C GLU A 213 -1.95 -22.43 20.09
N GLN A 214 -2.58 -21.44 20.72
CA GLN A 214 -3.65 -20.65 20.10
C GLN A 214 -3.15 -19.89 18.86
N ASN A 215 -2.07 -19.12 19.01
CA ASN A 215 -1.50 -18.31 17.92
C ASN A 215 -0.89 -19.18 16.82
N LEU A 216 -0.35 -20.35 17.13
CA LEU A 216 0.14 -21.31 16.12
C LEU A 216 -0.99 -21.80 15.21
N ASN A 217 -2.15 -22.13 15.79
CA ASN A 217 -3.31 -22.55 15.01
C ASN A 217 -3.92 -21.38 14.19
N ALA A 218 -3.89 -20.17 14.75
CA ALA A 218 -4.30 -18.96 14.03
C ALA A 218 -3.37 -18.68 12.83
N LEU A 219 -2.05 -18.79 13.01
CA LEU A 219 -1.06 -18.66 11.93
C LEU A 219 -1.27 -19.70 10.83
N LYS A 220 -1.44 -20.98 11.18
CA LYS A 220 -1.76 -22.05 10.21
C LYS A 220 -2.99 -21.69 9.36
N THR A 221 -4.04 -21.22 10.01
CA THR A 221 -5.29 -20.82 9.34
C THR A 221 -5.07 -19.59 8.45
N ALA A 222 -4.33 -18.59 8.93
CA ALA A 222 -4.02 -17.38 8.17
C ALA A 222 -3.21 -17.69 6.92
N VAL A 223 -2.17 -18.54 7.03
CA VAL A 223 -1.33 -18.96 5.91
C VAL A 223 -2.15 -19.71 4.86
N ALA A 224 -2.98 -20.69 5.27
CA ALA A 224 -3.80 -21.45 4.35
C ALA A 224 -4.79 -20.57 3.57
N LYS A 225 -5.43 -19.61 4.25
CA LYS A 225 -6.33 -18.63 3.62
C LYS A 225 -5.59 -17.72 2.65
N ALA A 226 -4.44 -17.19 3.06
CA ALA A 226 -3.62 -16.32 2.23
C ALA A 226 -3.15 -17.04 0.95
N GLN A 227 -2.68 -18.28 1.06
CA GLN A 227 -2.30 -19.10 -0.09
C GLN A 227 -3.48 -19.31 -1.04
N ALA A 228 -4.63 -19.73 -0.52
CA ALA A 228 -5.84 -19.93 -1.32
C ALA A 228 -6.29 -18.64 -2.03
N ASN A 229 -6.20 -17.49 -1.36
CA ASN A 229 -6.52 -16.20 -1.95
C ASN A 229 -5.53 -15.83 -3.06
N LEU A 230 -4.22 -15.96 -2.82
CA LEU A 230 -3.18 -15.64 -3.81
C LEU A 230 -3.29 -16.53 -5.07
N ASP A 231 -3.74 -17.78 -4.95
CA ASP A 231 -3.96 -18.65 -6.10
C ASP A 231 -5.07 -18.15 -7.04
N THR A 232 -5.96 -17.29 -6.55
CA THR A 232 -7.00 -16.65 -7.38
C THR A 232 -6.53 -15.35 -8.03
N PHE A 233 -5.38 -14.81 -7.63
CA PHE A 233 -4.92 -13.52 -8.12
C PHE A 233 -4.35 -13.67 -9.54
N SER A 234 -4.75 -12.75 -10.42
CA SER A 234 -4.09 -12.62 -11.73
C SER A 234 -2.69 -12.03 -11.55
N THR A 235 -1.81 -12.32 -12.51
CA THR A 235 -0.48 -11.69 -12.61
C THR A 235 -0.60 -10.22 -13.00
N PHE A 236 0.35 -9.37 -12.60
CA PHE A 236 0.38 -7.96 -12.98
C PHE A 236 0.92 -7.79 -14.41
N GLY A 237 0.04 -7.67 -15.40
CA GLY A 237 0.46 -7.52 -16.79
C GLY A 237 1.33 -8.67 -17.31
N GLY A 238 1.15 -9.89 -16.75
CA GLY A 238 1.97 -11.07 -17.04
C GLY A 238 3.20 -11.22 -16.12
N ASP A 239 3.55 -10.21 -15.32
CA ASP A 239 4.59 -10.34 -14.30
C ASP A 239 4.08 -11.09 -13.07
N LYS A 240 4.80 -12.16 -12.71
CA LYS A 240 4.50 -13.07 -11.62
C LYS A 240 5.42 -12.92 -10.42
N LYS A 241 6.46 -12.08 -10.50
CA LYS A 241 7.55 -12.01 -9.50
C LYS A 241 7.03 -11.66 -8.10
N LEU A 242 6.20 -10.63 -7.99
CA LEU A 242 5.64 -10.21 -6.70
C LEU A 242 4.76 -11.31 -6.07
N LEU A 243 3.85 -11.88 -6.87
CA LEU A 243 2.97 -12.97 -6.44
C LEU A 243 3.77 -14.18 -5.95
N TYR A 244 4.82 -14.56 -6.68
CA TYR A 244 5.68 -15.69 -6.31
C TYR A 244 6.54 -15.39 -5.07
N SER A 245 6.93 -14.13 -4.87
CA SER A 245 7.66 -13.72 -3.66
C SER A 245 6.76 -13.82 -2.43
N ALA A 246 5.50 -13.41 -2.54
CA ALA A 246 4.50 -13.59 -1.48
C ALA A 246 4.25 -15.07 -1.16
N GLN A 247 4.03 -15.90 -2.20
CA GLN A 247 3.84 -17.35 -2.03
C GLN A 247 5.04 -18.03 -1.36
N ARG A 248 6.28 -17.58 -1.66
CA ARG A 248 7.50 -18.12 -1.03
C ARG A 248 7.55 -17.81 0.46
N LEU A 249 7.20 -16.59 0.87
CA LEU A 249 7.14 -16.22 2.28
C LEU A 249 6.03 -17.00 3.02
N LEU A 250 4.84 -17.14 2.42
CA LEU A 250 3.79 -17.99 3.00
C LEU A 250 4.20 -19.45 3.10
N LYS A 251 4.98 -19.96 2.12
CA LYS A 251 5.50 -21.33 2.17
C LYS A 251 6.49 -21.53 3.32
N TYR A 252 7.30 -20.51 3.63
CA TYR A 252 8.13 -20.51 4.83
C TYR A 252 7.27 -20.64 6.09
N TYR A 253 6.23 -19.81 6.26
CA TYR A 253 5.35 -19.89 7.43
C TYR A 253 4.63 -21.23 7.53
N GLU A 254 4.14 -21.78 6.41
CA GLU A 254 3.54 -23.12 6.35
C GLU A 254 4.52 -24.18 6.87
N ASN A 255 5.77 -24.15 6.39
CA ASN A 255 6.82 -25.08 6.81
C ASN A 255 7.18 -24.90 8.29
N SER A 256 7.29 -23.65 8.77
CA SER A 256 7.59 -23.35 10.17
C SER A 256 6.50 -23.89 11.10
N CYS A 257 5.22 -23.69 10.74
CA CYS A 257 4.06 -24.21 11.45
C CYS A 257 3.96 -25.73 11.49
N ALA A 258 4.38 -26.40 10.42
CA ALA A 258 4.32 -27.85 10.30
C ALA A 258 5.48 -28.55 11.02
N ASN A 259 6.67 -27.95 11.00
CA ASN A 259 7.91 -28.66 11.34
C ASN A 259 8.70 -28.04 12.49
N ASN A 260 8.81 -26.72 12.56
CA ASN A 260 9.72 -26.05 13.50
C ASN A 260 9.00 -25.67 14.81
N LEU A 261 7.94 -24.87 14.71
CA LEU A 261 7.19 -24.36 15.86
C LEU A 261 6.64 -25.47 16.77
N PRO A 262 6.11 -26.61 16.27
CA PRO A 262 5.68 -27.71 17.13
C PRO A 262 6.80 -28.28 18.01
N LYS A 263 8.05 -28.30 17.52
CA LYS A 263 9.20 -28.77 18.32
C LYS A 263 9.55 -27.80 19.43
N LEU A 264 9.41 -26.50 19.17
CA LEU A 264 9.60 -25.48 20.19
C LEU A 264 8.53 -25.58 21.28
N VAL A 265 7.27 -25.85 20.89
CA VAL A 265 6.17 -26.13 21.84
C VAL A 265 6.49 -27.36 22.70
N ASP A 266 6.90 -28.47 22.09
CA ASP A 266 7.23 -29.71 22.83
C ASP A 266 8.34 -29.50 23.87
N PHE A 267 9.37 -28.71 23.53
CA PHE A 267 10.40 -28.31 24.49
C PHE A 267 9.81 -27.60 25.71
N TYR A 268 8.94 -26.61 25.52
CA TYR A 268 8.34 -25.87 26.63
C TYR A 268 7.39 -26.72 27.47
N VAL A 269 6.66 -27.67 26.86
CA VAL A 269 5.83 -28.65 27.59
C VAL A 269 6.71 -29.54 28.48
N LYS A 270 7.82 -30.06 27.94
CA LYS A 270 8.78 -30.87 28.72
C LYS A 270 9.45 -30.05 29.82
N LYS A 271 9.78 -28.79 29.55
CA LYS A 271 10.31 -27.86 30.54
C LYS A 271 9.33 -27.61 31.68
N ASP A 272 8.06 -27.33 31.39
CA ASP A 272 7.03 -27.13 32.43
C ASP A 272 6.86 -28.37 33.31
N ASN A 273 6.86 -29.57 32.70
CA ASN A 273 6.83 -30.82 33.46
C ASN A 273 8.06 -30.99 34.35
N PHE A 274 9.26 -30.70 33.84
CA PHE A 274 10.50 -30.72 34.62
C PHE A 274 10.43 -29.72 35.79
N ASP A 275 10.07 -28.46 35.55
CA ASP A 275 9.97 -27.42 36.58
C ASP A 275 8.94 -27.79 37.66
N ARG A 276 7.81 -28.38 37.27
CA ARG A 276 6.78 -28.88 38.20
C ARG A 276 7.31 -30.00 39.08
N LEU A 277 7.98 -31.00 38.49
CA LEU A 277 8.55 -32.12 39.24
C LEU A 277 9.70 -31.65 40.14
N GLN A 278 10.53 -30.72 39.67
CA GLN A 278 11.57 -30.09 40.46
C GLN A 278 11.00 -29.43 41.71
N LYS A 279 9.97 -28.58 41.56
CA LYS A 279 9.29 -27.95 42.70
C LYS A 279 8.72 -28.98 43.68
N LYS A 280 8.16 -30.09 43.20
CA LYS A 280 7.67 -31.19 44.03
C LYS A 280 8.81 -31.85 44.81
N MET A 281 9.96 -32.09 44.18
CA MET A 281 11.15 -32.67 44.82
C MET A 281 11.75 -31.74 45.89
N GLU A 282 11.76 -30.43 45.63
CA GLU A 282 12.26 -29.42 46.56
C GLU A 282 11.33 -29.22 47.78
N ALA A 283 10.01 -29.34 47.57
CA ALA A 283 9.01 -29.16 48.62
C ALA A 283 8.81 -30.41 49.50
N THR A 284 9.04 -31.61 48.97
CA THR A 284 8.82 -32.87 49.70
C THR A 284 10.03 -33.23 50.55
N LYS A 285 9.81 -33.58 51.83
CA LYS A 285 10.92 -34.02 52.70
C LYS A 285 11.49 -35.34 52.19
N LYS A 286 12.80 -35.53 52.28
CA LYS A 286 13.49 -36.73 51.78
C LYS A 286 12.88 -38.07 52.24
N ARG A 287 12.40 -38.13 53.48
CA ARG A 287 11.79 -39.34 54.05
C ARG A 287 10.39 -39.66 53.48
N ASP A 288 9.74 -38.67 52.89
CA ASP A 288 8.38 -38.73 52.35
C ASP A 288 8.41 -38.89 50.81
N LEU A 289 9.59 -38.88 50.17
CA LEU A 289 9.78 -39.15 48.74
C LEU A 289 9.65 -40.64 48.46
N THR A 290 8.90 -40.98 47.41
CA THR A 290 8.81 -42.35 46.90
C THR A 290 9.82 -42.60 45.78
N GLN A 291 10.11 -43.88 45.48
CA GLN A 291 10.93 -44.22 44.32
C GLN A 291 10.30 -43.75 43.00
N GLU A 292 8.97 -43.80 42.89
CA GLU A 292 8.24 -43.30 41.73
C GLU A 292 8.46 -41.80 41.50
N ASP A 293 8.52 -41.01 42.58
CA ASP A 293 8.79 -39.57 42.48
C ASP A 293 10.21 -39.30 41.94
N VAL A 294 11.19 -40.07 42.43
CA VAL A 294 12.59 -39.97 42.00
C VAL A 294 12.74 -40.41 40.55
N ASP A 295 12.11 -41.52 40.16
CA ASP A 295 12.17 -42.04 38.79
C ASP A 295 11.49 -41.09 37.80
N ALA A 296 10.33 -40.53 38.15
CA ALA A 296 9.64 -39.54 37.33
C ALA A 296 10.47 -38.26 37.16
N PHE A 297 11.11 -37.77 38.22
CA PHE A 297 11.99 -36.61 38.14
C PHE A 297 13.23 -36.89 37.28
N ASN A 298 13.90 -38.03 37.48
CA ASN A 298 15.07 -38.41 36.70
C ASN A 298 14.75 -38.56 35.21
N ALA A 299 13.60 -39.17 34.87
CA ALA A 299 13.14 -39.25 33.49
C ALA A 299 12.89 -37.86 32.88
N ALA A 300 12.28 -36.94 33.64
CA ALA A 300 12.07 -35.56 33.18
C ALA A 300 13.39 -34.79 33.00
N VAL A 301 14.40 -35.03 33.85
CA VAL A 301 15.75 -34.46 33.70
C VAL A 301 16.41 -34.96 32.42
N GLU A 302 16.34 -36.26 32.13
CA GLU A 302 16.91 -36.85 30.92
C GLU A 302 16.25 -36.28 29.65
N ASP A 303 14.91 -36.27 29.63
CA ASP A 303 14.11 -35.70 28.55
C ASP A 303 14.44 -34.23 28.31
N TYR A 304 14.47 -33.42 29.38
CA TYR A 304 14.78 -32.00 29.27
C TYR A 304 16.19 -31.77 28.74
N ASN A 305 17.20 -32.44 29.30
CA ASN A 305 18.59 -32.30 28.88
C ASN A 305 18.81 -32.71 27.41
N LYS A 306 18.08 -33.73 26.94
CA LYS A 306 18.12 -34.17 25.54
C LYS A 306 17.51 -33.14 24.59
N MET A 307 16.46 -32.43 25.02
CA MET A 307 15.74 -31.48 24.18
C MET A 307 16.40 -30.10 24.09
N VAL A 308 17.18 -29.69 25.09
CA VAL A 308 17.91 -28.40 25.06
C VAL A 308 18.74 -28.20 23.77
N PRO A 309 19.62 -29.13 23.34
CA PRO A 309 20.38 -28.95 22.10
C PRO A 309 19.49 -28.96 20.85
N GLU A 310 18.41 -29.75 20.81
CA GLU A 310 17.47 -29.74 19.69
C GLU A 310 16.74 -28.40 19.60
N PHE A 311 16.23 -27.88 20.73
CA PHE A 311 15.57 -26.59 20.81
C PHE A 311 16.47 -25.47 20.29
N ASN A 312 17.71 -25.39 20.78
CA ASN A 312 18.66 -24.37 20.35
C ASN A 312 18.90 -24.42 18.83
N ASN A 313 19.12 -25.62 18.29
CA ASN A 313 19.35 -25.81 16.87
C ASN A 313 18.13 -25.46 16.00
N VAL A 314 16.94 -25.89 16.41
CA VAL A 314 15.69 -25.60 15.68
C VAL A 314 15.38 -24.11 15.74
N ASN A 315 15.55 -23.47 16.90
CA ASN A 315 15.30 -22.05 17.07
C ASN A 315 16.24 -21.19 16.21
N GLU A 316 17.54 -21.48 16.23
CA GLU A 316 18.54 -20.80 15.41
C GLU A 316 18.22 -20.93 13.91
N ARG A 317 18.05 -22.16 13.42
CA ARG A 317 17.72 -22.41 12.00
C ARG A 317 16.40 -21.78 11.58
N ASN A 318 15.39 -21.81 12.45
CA ASN A 318 14.10 -21.20 12.15
C ASN A 318 14.23 -19.68 12.03
N ASN A 319 15.00 -19.03 12.92
CA ASN A 319 15.23 -17.59 12.86
C ASN A 319 16.03 -17.17 11.63
N GLU A 320 17.07 -17.93 11.26
CA GLU A 320 17.82 -17.67 10.01
C GLU A 320 16.91 -17.80 8.77
N ALA A 321 16.10 -18.86 8.72
CA ALA A 321 15.16 -19.07 7.62
C ALA A 321 14.08 -17.97 7.57
N ARG A 322 13.65 -17.46 8.74
CA ARG A 322 12.72 -16.34 8.87
C ARG A 322 13.29 -15.08 8.23
N GLU A 323 14.51 -14.69 8.62
CA GLU A 323 15.18 -13.50 8.10
C GLU A 323 15.37 -13.58 6.59
N GLN A 324 15.80 -14.74 6.08
CA GLN A 324 15.96 -14.95 4.64
C GLN A 324 14.63 -14.87 3.88
N ALA A 325 13.55 -15.43 4.44
CA ALA A 325 12.23 -15.39 3.81
C ALA A 325 11.66 -13.97 3.76
N ILE A 326 11.81 -13.20 4.86
CA ILE A 326 11.39 -11.79 4.93
C ILE A 326 12.20 -10.96 3.94
N LYS A 327 13.52 -11.09 3.93
CA LYS A 327 14.37 -10.38 3.00
C LYS A 327 14.03 -10.70 1.54
N SER A 328 13.82 -11.96 1.21
CA SER A 328 13.41 -12.36 -0.15
C SER A 328 12.06 -11.77 -0.56
N TRP A 329 11.15 -11.54 0.39
CA TRP A 329 9.90 -10.83 0.14
C TRP A 329 10.16 -9.35 -0.12
N GLU A 330 10.93 -8.68 0.73
CA GLU A 330 11.30 -7.27 0.59
C GLU A 330 12.01 -6.98 -0.74
N ASP A 331 13.00 -7.79 -1.11
CA ASP A 331 13.71 -7.71 -2.38
C ASP A 331 12.73 -7.87 -3.57
N GLY A 332 11.76 -8.79 -3.46
CA GLY A 332 10.74 -8.99 -4.48
C GLY A 332 9.74 -7.83 -4.62
N VAL A 333 9.50 -7.10 -3.53
CA VAL A 333 8.69 -5.87 -3.52
C VAL A 333 9.46 -4.73 -4.20
N GLU A 334 10.74 -4.55 -3.86
CA GLU A 334 11.60 -3.54 -4.47
C GLU A 334 11.72 -3.75 -5.99
N ASP A 335 12.06 -4.97 -6.41
CA ASP A 335 12.16 -5.36 -7.82
C ASP A 335 10.87 -5.10 -8.61
N PHE A 336 9.72 -5.32 -7.98
CA PHE A 336 8.42 -5.08 -8.60
C PHE A 336 8.19 -3.59 -8.85
N PHE A 337 8.46 -2.74 -7.84
CA PHE A 337 8.29 -1.31 -8.00
C PHE A 337 9.31 -0.71 -8.98
N ASP A 338 10.56 -1.16 -9.00
CA ASP A 338 11.56 -0.70 -9.98
C ASP A 338 11.18 -0.98 -11.44
N GLN A 339 10.40 -2.04 -11.68
CA GLN A 339 9.92 -2.38 -13.02
C GLN A 339 8.61 -1.66 -13.39
N HIS A 340 7.77 -1.35 -12.40
CA HIS A 340 6.38 -0.95 -12.62
C HIS A 340 6.00 0.46 -12.14
N ALA A 341 6.89 1.17 -11.45
CA ALA A 341 6.67 2.53 -10.93
C ALA A 341 7.91 3.42 -11.11
#